data_AF-A0A6A3GIE9-F1
#
_entry.id   AF-A0A6A3GIE9-F1
#
_cell.length_a   1.000
_cell.length_b   1.000
_cell.length_c   1.000
_cell.angle_alpha   90.00
_cell.angle_beta   90.00
_cell.angle_gamma   90.00
#
_symmetry.space_group_name_H-M   'P 1'
#
loop_
_entity.id
_entity.type
_entity.pdbx_description
1 polymer ?
#
loop_
_entity_poly.entity_id
_entity_poly.type
_entity_poly.pdbx_seq_one_letter_code
_entity_poly.pdbx_strand_id
1 'polypeptide(L)'
;MSTSADTKKETKEEKKAAHPPFDGKDFEVWFERMKLKLERKGVWKYCEKEIEEPEESKQDEHDAWKKDSARAKELLYDGMTDKIMKTVKFELTAFRVVERLKQRFVGKTYFKYAAEMTQLRKLRLQENGNMPDHWVKCED
;
A
#
# COMPACT_ATOMS: atom_id res chain seq x y z
N MET A 1 3.37 33.68 -51.44
CA MET A 1 3.34 34.60 -50.28
C MET A 1 2.36 34.06 -49.25
N SER A 2 2.63 34.35 -47.97
CA SER A 2 1.79 34.11 -46.77
C SER A 2 1.80 32.66 -46.25
N THR A 3 2.72 32.21 -45.38
CA THR A 3 3.01 32.48 -43.94
C THR A 3 1.88 32.21 -42.94
N SER A 4 2.28 31.46 -41.90
CA SER A 4 1.83 31.44 -40.48
C SER A 4 1.14 30.12 -40.09
N ALA A 5 1.82 29.21 -39.37
CA ALA A 5 2.29 29.23 -37.97
C ALA A 5 1.24 28.69 -36.98
N ASP A 6 1.68 27.65 -36.27
CA ASP A 6 1.28 27.18 -34.93
C ASP A 6 -0.20 26.91 -34.64
N THR A 7 -0.52 25.68 -34.25
CA THR A 7 -0.98 25.44 -32.86
C THR A 7 -0.59 24.04 -32.38
N LYS A 8 0.14 24.08 -31.28
CA LYS A 8 0.58 23.02 -30.38
C LYS A 8 -0.61 22.30 -29.74
N LYS A 9 -0.38 21.03 -29.39
CA LYS A 9 -0.86 20.36 -28.16
C LYS A 9 -2.28 19.79 -28.18
N GLU A 10 -2.37 18.48 -28.35
CA GLU A 10 -3.36 17.68 -27.62
C GLU A 10 -2.93 16.22 -27.47
N THR A 11 -1.81 15.98 -26.80
CA THR A 11 -1.59 14.69 -26.10
C THR A 11 -2.31 14.78 -24.76
N LYS A 12 -3.64 14.70 -24.80
CA LYS A 12 -4.53 14.74 -23.65
C LYS A 12 -5.36 13.46 -23.60
N GLU A 13 -4.69 12.32 -23.67
CA GLU A 13 -5.32 11.03 -23.35
C GLU A 13 -4.44 10.32 -22.34
N GLU A 14 -5.09 9.81 -21.29
CA GLU A 14 -4.52 9.09 -20.14
C GLU A 14 -3.89 9.89 -18.99
N LYS A 15 -4.48 11.02 -18.61
CA LYS A 15 -4.62 11.28 -17.16
C LYS A 15 -5.70 10.33 -16.63
N LYS A 16 -5.34 9.07 -16.35
CA LYS A 16 -6.18 8.17 -15.54
C LYS A 16 -6.71 8.99 -14.38
N ALA A 17 -8.03 9.17 -14.31
CA ALA A 17 -8.68 10.02 -13.32
C ALA A 17 -8.06 9.73 -11.95
N ALA A 18 -7.24 10.65 -11.44
CA ALA A 18 -6.57 10.46 -10.18
C ALA A 18 -7.68 10.36 -9.14
N HIS A 19 -7.79 9.19 -8.49
CA HIS A 19 -8.75 9.03 -7.42
C HIS A 19 -8.50 10.10 -6.35
N PRO A 20 -9.57 10.68 -5.78
CA PRO A 20 -9.41 11.75 -4.81
C PRO A 20 -8.58 11.25 -3.61
N PRO A 21 -7.77 12.13 -2.99
CA PRO A 21 -7.08 11.79 -1.74
C PRO A 21 -8.06 11.40 -0.64
N PHE A 22 -7.62 10.54 0.27
CA PHE A 22 -8.42 10.10 1.40
C PHE A 22 -8.72 11.24 2.38
N ASP A 23 -10.01 11.46 2.61
CA ASP A 23 -10.56 12.52 3.47
C ASP A 23 -11.10 12.00 4.80
N GLY A 24 -11.08 10.68 5.01
CA GLY A 24 -11.63 10.01 6.19
C GLY A 24 -12.82 9.09 5.92
N LYS A 25 -13.37 9.08 4.69
CA LYS A 25 -14.48 8.20 4.28
C LYS A 25 -13.99 7.01 3.45
N ASP A 26 -14.73 5.90 3.52
CA ASP A 26 -14.48 4.68 2.74
C ASP A 26 -13.03 4.18 2.84
N PHE A 27 -12.52 4.11 4.08
CA PHE A 27 -11.13 3.76 4.37
C PHE A 27 -10.70 2.44 3.73
N GLU A 28 -11.56 1.41 3.76
CA GLU A 28 -11.24 0.08 3.20
C GLU A 28 -10.95 0.14 1.69
N VAL A 29 -11.78 0.88 0.94
CA VAL A 29 -11.61 1.05 -0.51
C VAL A 29 -10.34 1.82 -0.81
N TRP A 30 -10.07 2.89 -0.07
CA TRP A 30 -8.83 3.64 -0.22
C TRP A 30 -7.61 2.78 0.13
N PHE A 31 -7.69 2.01 1.21
CA PHE A 31 -6.58 1.19 1.72
C PHE A 31 -6.21 0.08 0.74
N GLU A 32 -7.19 -0.61 0.15
CA GLU A 32 -6.92 -1.62 -0.90
C GLU A 32 -6.29 -0.99 -2.15
N ARG A 33 -6.74 0.20 -2.58
CA ARG A 33 -6.10 0.93 -3.69
C ARG A 33 -4.66 1.31 -3.36
N MET A 34 -4.42 1.74 -2.13
CA MET A 34 -3.08 2.13 -1.67
C MET A 34 -2.14 0.92 -1.60
N LYS A 35 -2.64 -0.21 -1.08
CA LYS A 35 -1.94 -1.48 -1.07
C LYS A 35 -1.52 -1.89 -2.49
N LEU A 36 -2.44 -1.91 -3.45
CA LEU A 36 -2.10 -2.22 -4.85
C LEU A 36 -1.07 -1.25 -5.46
N LYS A 37 -1.15 0.05 -5.10
CA LYS A 37 -0.18 1.07 -5.54
C LYS A 37 1.22 0.81 -4.95
N LEU A 38 1.30 0.42 -3.68
CA LEU A 38 2.54 0.12 -2.97
C LEU A 38 3.16 -1.22 -3.40
N GLU A 39 2.34 -2.24 -3.64
CA GLU A 39 2.75 -3.54 -4.18
C GLU A 39 3.36 -3.39 -5.58
N ARG A 40 2.71 -2.63 -6.47
CA ARG A 40 3.26 -2.31 -7.81
C ARG A 40 4.60 -1.59 -7.74
N LYS A 41 4.85 -0.82 -6.69
CA LYS A 41 6.11 -0.08 -6.48
C LYS A 41 7.13 -0.86 -5.66
N GLY A 42 6.82 -2.09 -5.22
CA GLY A 42 7.72 -2.96 -4.45
C GLY A 42 7.97 -2.54 -2.99
N VAL A 43 7.21 -1.58 -2.46
CA VAL A 43 7.47 -0.98 -1.14
C VAL A 43 6.42 -1.36 -0.08
N TRP A 44 5.46 -2.23 -0.43
CA TRP A 44 4.40 -2.68 0.49
C TRP A 44 4.93 -3.32 1.78
N LYS A 45 6.07 -4.01 1.72
CA LYS A 45 6.72 -4.66 2.87
C LYS A 45 6.91 -3.72 4.08
N TYR A 46 7.19 -2.43 3.84
CA TYR A 46 7.37 -1.41 4.88
C TYR A 46 6.07 -0.94 5.54
N CYS A 47 4.93 -1.22 4.90
CA CYS A 47 3.60 -0.92 5.42
C CYS A 47 2.96 -2.12 6.13
N GLU A 48 3.41 -3.33 5.78
CA GLU A 48 2.87 -4.57 6.34
C GLU A 48 3.49 -4.95 7.69
N LYS A 49 4.79 -4.70 7.85
CA LYS A 49 5.53 -5.03 9.06
C LYS A 49 6.46 -3.89 9.43
N GLU A 50 6.74 -3.78 10.72
CA GLU A 50 7.84 -2.95 11.21
C GLU A 50 9.15 -3.62 10.79
N ILE A 51 9.88 -2.96 9.90
CA ILE A 51 11.20 -3.40 9.44
C ILE A 51 12.21 -2.55 10.21
N GLU A 52 12.99 -3.20 11.07
CA GLU A 52 14.05 -2.54 11.83
C GLU A 52 15.10 -1.95 10.89
N GLU A 53 15.74 -0.89 11.35
CA GLU A 53 16.86 -0.26 10.66
C GLU A 53 18.01 -1.28 10.55
N PRO A 54 18.50 -1.60 9.33
CA PRO A 54 19.65 -2.47 9.17
C PRO A 54 20.88 -1.85 9.84
N GLU A 55 21.85 -2.65 10.25
CA GLU A 55 23.13 -2.10 10.73
C GLU A 55 23.77 -1.19 9.66
N GLU A 56 24.25 -0.02 10.09
CA GLU A 56 25.00 0.93 9.25
C GLU A 56 26.29 0.31 8.66
N SER A 57 26.75 -0.82 9.21
CA SER A 57 27.88 -1.60 8.71
C SER A 57 27.70 -2.08 7.26
N LYS A 58 26.47 -2.14 6.76
CA LYS A 58 26.13 -2.47 5.37
C LYS A 58 25.49 -1.27 4.66
N GLN A 59 26.33 -0.31 4.30
CA GLN A 59 25.94 0.98 3.72
C GLN A 59 24.91 0.85 2.57
N ASP A 60 25.13 -0.06 1.61
CA ASP A 60 24.23 -0.23 0.47
C ASP A 60 22.83 -0.74 0.88
N GLU A 61 22.77 -1.64 1.87
CA GLU A 61 21.50 -2.15 2.40
C GLU A 61 20.77 -1.07 3.21
N HIS A 62 21.51 -0.26 3.98
CA HIS A 62 20.98 0.85 4.77
C HIS A 62 20.41 1.97 3.88
N ASP A 63 21.14 2.37 2.84
CA ASP A 63 20.72 3.41 1.91
C ASP A 63 19.47 2.99 1.11
N ALA A 64 19.44 1.72 0.66
CA ALA A 64 18.26 1.16 0.00
C ALA A 64 17.05 1.13 0.96
N TRP A 65 17.25 0.70 2.21
CA TRP A 65 16.20 0.68 3.23
C TRP A 65 15.66 2.09 3.51
N LYS A 66 16.54 3.08 3.67
CA LYS A 66 16.17 4.48 3.94
C LYS A 66 15.39 5.09 2.79
N LYS A 67 15.81 4.84 1.55
CA LYS A 67 15.11 5.30 0.35
C LYS A 67 13.73 4.66 0.20
N ASP A 68 13.64 3.34 0.32
CA ASP A 68 12.38 2.63 0.10
C ASP A 68 11.38 2.85 1.24
N SER A 69 11.85 2.95 2.49
CA SER A 69 11.00 3.28 3.64
C SER A 69 10.45 4.70 3.54
N ALA A 70 11.27 5.69 3.16
CA ALA A 70 10.84 7.05 2.89
C ALA A 70 9.82 7.10 1.74
N ARG A 71 10.09 6.38 0.65
CA ARG A 71 9.20 6.30 -0.51
C ARG A 71 7.84 5.68 -0.15
N ALA A 72 7.80 4.65 0.68
CA ALA A 72 6.55 4.06 1.16
C ALA A 72 5.71 5.10 1.90
N LYS A 73 6.35 5.86 2.80
CA LYS A 73 5.71 6.90 3.61
C LYS A 73 5.20 8.07 2.77
N GLU A 74 5.99 8.51 1.79
CA GLU A 74 5.60 9.54 0.82
C GLU A 74 4.34 9.12 0.03
N LEU A 75 4.29 7.89 -0.47
CA LEU A 75 3.14 7.38 -1.22
C LEU A 75 1.86 7.32 -0.39
N LEU A 76 1.98 7.02 0.90
CA LEU A 76 0.86 7.10 1.84
C LEU A 76 0.37 8.54 1.97
N TYR A 77 1.30 9.50 2.17
CA TYR A 77 0.97 10.91 2.34
C TYR A 77 0.34 11.52 1.09
N ASP A 78 0.86 11.21 -0.10
CA ASP A 78 0.24 11.59 -1.38
C ASP A 78 -1.19 11.04 -1.54
N GLY A 79 -1.48 9.94 -0.85
CA GLY A 79 -2.76 9.26 -0.90
C GLY A 79 -3.84 9.89 -0.02
N MET A 80 -3.50 10.83 0.85
CA MET A 80 -4.41 11.36 1.87
C MET A 80 -4.44 12.89 1.84
N THR A 81 -5.52 13.46 2.35
CA THR A 81 -5.63 14.91 2.53
C THR A 81 -4.73 15.41 3.67
N ASP A 82 -4.35 16.68 3.65
CA ASP A 82 -3.58 17.32 4.73
C ASP A 82 -4.23 17.15 6.11
N LYS A 83 -5.57 17.12 6.15
CA LYS A 83 -6.33 16.90 7.38
C LYS A 83 -6.02 15.53 7.98
N ILE A 84 -5.96 14.49 7.16
CA ILE A 84 -5.59 13.15 7.61
C ILE A 84 -4.09 13.08 7.91
N MET A 85 -3.25 13.63 7.04
CA MET A 85 -1.80 13.65 7.21
C MET A 85 -1.39 14.26 8.55
N LYS A 86 -2.01 15.38 8.96
CA LYS A 86 -1.76 16.03 10.26
C LYS A 86 -1.94 15.11 11.47
N THR A 87 -2.72 14.04 11.33
CA THR A 87 -3.01 13.11 12.43
C THR A 87 -2.04 11.93 12.52
N VAL A 88 -1.23 11.73 11.48
CA VAL A 88 -0.26 10.63 11.38
C VAL A 88 1.17 11.12 11.10
N LYS A 89 1.38 12.43 10.90
CA LYS A 89 2.67 13.01 10.50
C LYS A 89 3.83 12.75 11.47
N PHE A 90 3.51 12.50 12.74
CA PHE A 90 4.48 12.23 13.80
C PHE A 90 4.89 10.76 13.88
N GLU A 91 4.19 9.88 13.17
CA GLU A 91 4.57 8.46 13.11
C GLU A 91 5.88 8.32 12.36
N LEU A 92 6.81 7.53 12.90
CA LEU A 92 8.16 7.40 12.38
C LEU A 92 8.19 6.57 11.08
N THR A 93 7.51 5.43 11.08
CA THR A 93 7.55 4.46 9.97
C THR A 93 6.22 4.41 9.20
N ALA A 94 6.28 3.95 7.94
CA ALA A 94 5.08 3.75 7.12
C ALA A 94 4.11 2.72 7.76
N PHE A 95 4.65 1.69 8.40
CA PHE A 95 3.88 0.74 9.21
C PHE A 95 3.06 1.43 10.31
N ARG A 96 3.68 2.32 11.10
CA ARG A 96 3.00 3.05 12.18
C ARG A 96 1.91 3.98 11.67
N VAL A 97 2.13 4.64 10.53
CA VAL A 97 1.09 5.41 9.83
C VAL A 97 -0.12 4.53 9.52
N VAL A 98 0.11 3.36 8.91
CA VAL A 98 -0.94 2.42 8.53
C VAL A 98 -1.71 1.90 9.75
N GLU A 99 -1.00 1.48 10.80
CA GLU A 99 -1.61 1.02 12.06
C GLU A 99 -2.49 2.11 12.69
N ARG A 100 -2.00 3.35 12.76
CA ARG A 100 -2.75 4.48 13.32
C ARG A 100 -4.03 4.75 12.53
N LEU A 101 -3.96 4.69 11.19
CA LEU A 101 -5.13 4.87 10.33
C LEU A 101 -6.16 3.74 10.53
N LYS A 102 -5.71 2.49 10.58
CA LYS A 102 -6.57 1.33 10.83
C LYS A 102 -7.27 1.41 12.18
N GLN A 103 -6.53 1.72 13.26
CA GLN A 103 -7.10 1.92 14.59
C GLN A 103 -8.19 3.00 14.58
N ARG A 104 -8.00 4.06 13.81
CA ARG A 104 -8.92 5.20 13.76
C ARG A 104 -10.17 4.96 12.92
N PHE A 105 -10.03 4.35 11.74
CA PHE A 105 -11.10 4.29 10.74
C PHE A 105 -11.78 2.94 10.64
N VAL A 106 -11.15 1.85 11.09
CA VAL A 106 -11.77 0.53 11.19
C VAL A 106 -12.31 0.32 12.62
N GLY A 107 -11.64 0.86 13.64
CA GLY A 107 -12.12 0.79 15.03
C GLY A 107 -11.99 -0.59 15.67
N LYS A 108 -12.88 -0.97 16.61
CA LYS A 108 -12.75 -2.21 17.40
C LYS A 108 -12.77 -3.50 16.57
N THR A 109 -13.36 -3.48 15.38
CA THR A 109 -13.34 -4.60 14.42
C THR A 109 -11.96 -4.81 13.80
N TYR A 110 -11.09 -3.79 13.81
CA TYR A 110 -9.72 -3.89 13.30
C TYR A 110 -8.90 -4.94 14.04
N PHE A 111 -8.97 -4.97 15.37
CA PHE A 111 -8.19 -5.93 16.16
C PHE A 111 -8.61 -7.37 15.87
N LYS A 112 -9.90 -7.60 15.60
CA LYS A 112 -10.42 -8.90 15.17
C LYS A 112 -9.96 -9.24 13.74
N TYR A 113 -10.12 -8.31 12.80
CA TYR A 113 -9.68 -8.48 11.41
C TYR A 113 -8.16 -8.67 11.27
N ALA A 114 -7.35 -7.93 12.02
CA ALA A 114 -5.90 -8.04 12.02
C ALA A 114 -5.44 -9.39 12.60
N ALA A 115 -6.11 -9.88 13.65
CA ALA A 115 -5.86 -11.21 14.21
C ALA A 115 -6.23 -12.30 13.19
N GLU A 116 -7.40 -12.21 12.56
CA GLU A 116 -7.85 -13.16 11.52
C GLU A 116 -6.96 -13.11 10.27
N MET A 117 -6.55 -11.93 9.80
CA MET A 117 -5.62 -11.80 8.68
C MET A 117 -4.24 -12.39 9.00
N THR A 118 -3.78 -12.25 10.23
CA THR A 118 -2.54 -12.90 10.69
C THR A 118 -2.70 -14.43 10.70
N GLN A 119 -3.86 -14.95 11.11
CA GLN A 119 -4.17 -16.38 11.05
C GLN A 119 -4.28 -16.89 9.60
N LEU A 120 -4.97 -16.16 8.71
CA LEU A 120 -5.10 -16.50 7.29
C LEU A 120 -3.74 -16.55 6.59
N ARG A 121 -2.83 -15.64 6.95
CA ARG A 121 -1.44 -15.65 6.45
C ARG A 121 -0.65 -16.85 6.95
N LYS A 122 -0.80 -17.23 8.22
CA LYS A 122 -0.19 -18.45 8.77
C LYS A 122 -0.70 -19.70 8.05
N LEU A 123 -1.99 -19.78 7.78
CA LEU A 123 -2.61 -20.88 7.03
C LEU A 123 -2.09 -20.96 5.59
N ARG A 124 -2.00 -19.83 4.87
CA ARG A 124 -1.43 -19.80 3.51
C ARG A 124 0.07 -20.14 3.46
N LEU A 125 0.83 -19.79 4.50
CA LEU A 125 2.24 -20.18 4.63
C LEU A 125 2.41 -21.67 4.97
N GLN A 126 1.36 -22.34 5.48
CA GLN A 126 1.35 -23.77 5.75
C GLN A 126 0.96 -24.62 4.53
N GLU A 127 0.58 -24.01 3.40
CA GLU A 127 0.14 -24.70 2.17
C GLU A 127 1.31 -25.29 1.35
N ASN A 128 2.30 -25.85 2.05
CA ASN A 128 3.11 -26.97 1.54
C ASN A 128 2.58 -28.31 2.09
N GLY A 129 1.40 -28.30 2.74
CA GLY A 129 0.75 -29.47 3.32
C GLY A 129 -0.52 -29.85 2.55
N ASN A 130 -0.33 -30.62 1.48
CA ASN A 130 -1.28 -31.61 0.94
C ASN A 130 -2.75 -31.16 0.78
N MET A 131 -3.08 -30.56 -0.38
CA MET A 131 -4.46 -30.42 -0.84
C MET A 131 -4.99 -31.81 -1.22
N PRO A 132 -6.05 -32.35 -0.59
CA PRO A 132 -6.65 -33.59 -1.08
C PRO A 132 -7.42 -33.28 -2.36
N ASP A 133 -6.92 -33.82 -3.47
CA ASP A 133 -7.62 -33.89 -4.76
C ASP A 133 -9.00 -34.51 -4.57
N HIS A 134 -10.04 -33.67 -4.60
CA HIS A 134 -11.42 -34.12 -4.70
C HIS A 134 -12.02 -33.66 -6.03
N TRP A 135 -11.32 -33.96 -7.13
CA TRP A 135 -11.79 -33.67 -8.49
C TRP A 135 -11.55 -34.86 -9.43
N VAL A 136 -12.00 -36.06 -9.09
CA VAL A 136 -12.41 -37.05 -10.10
C VAL A 136 -13.49 -37.97 -9.54
N LYS A 137 -14.75 -37.68 -9.88
CA LYS A 137 -15.76 -38.71 -10.16
C LYS A 137 -16.91 -38.08 -10.94
N CYS A 138 -16.64 -37.86 -12.22
CA CYS A 138 -17.65 -38.04 -13.26
C CYS A 138 -17.26 -39.37 -13.91
N GLU A 139 -18.04 -40.41 -13.67
CA GLU A 139 -18.09 -41.58 -14.55
C GLU A 139 -19.56 -41.78 -14.93
N ASP A 140 -19.73 -42.06 -16.21
CA ASP A 140 -20.97 -42.10 -17.01
C ASP A 140 -22.01 -43.15 -16.56
#